data_AF-A0A7C4NC01-F1
#
_entry.id   AF-A0A7C4NC01-F1
#
_cell.length_a   1.000
_cell.length_b   1.000
_cell.length_c   1.000
_cell.angle_alpha   90.00
_cell.angle_beta   90.00
_cell.angle_gamma   90.00
#
_symmetry.space_group_name_H-M   'P 1'
#
loop_
_entity.id
_entity.type
_entity.pdbx_description
1 polymer ?
#
loop_
_entity_poly.entity_id
_entity_poly.type
_entity_poly.pdbx_seq_one_letter_code
_entity_poly.pdbx_strand_id
1 'polypeptide(L)' 'DEPEIALVPALFGGGRRLFENLAEPLPRFRIDRVLHDARATHLRYVRA' A
#
# COMPACT_ATOMS: atom_id res chain seq x y z
N ASP A 1 13.69 2.26 1.11
CA ASP A 1 13.11 1.05 0.47
C ASP A 1 11.82 0.54 1.12
N GLU A 2 11.03 1.42 1.74
CA GLU A 2 9.96 1.00 2.66
C GLU A 2 8.67 1.74 2.31
N PRO A 3 7.74 1.11 1.58
CA PRO A 3 6.51 1.77 1.19
C PRO A 3 5.59 2.02 2.38
N GLU A 4 5.09 3.26 2.51
CA GLU A 4 4.02 3.63 3.43
C GLU A 4 2.75 3.94 2.63
N ILE A 5 1.65 3.27 2.96
CA ILE A 5 0.38 3.33 2.25
C ILE A 5 -0.71 3.72 3.24
N ALA A 6 -1.43 4.80 2.97
CA ALA A 6 -2.67 5.12 3.68
C ALA A 6 -3.85 4.52 2.92
N LEU A 7 -4.46 3.47 3.47
CA LEU A 7 -5.66 2.85 2.93
C LEU A 7 -6.90 3.61 3.43
N VAL A 8 -7.53 4.39 2.55
CA VAL A 8 -8.75 5.14 2.84
C VAL A 8 -9.98 4.25 2.60
N PRO A 9 -11.01 4.26 3.46
CA PRO A 9 -12.23 3.47 3.28
C PRO A 9 -13.16 4.11 2.23
N ALA A 10 -12.64 4.31 1.01
CA ALA A 10 -13.35 4.89 -0.12
C ALA A 10 -13.09 4.05 -1.38
N LEU A 11 -14.17 3.70 -2.09
CA LEU A 11 -14.08 3.04 -3.39
C LEU A 11 -14.20 4.10 -4.48
N PHE A 12 -13.11 4.34 -5.22
CA PHE A 12 -13.11 5.35 -6.27
C PHE A 12 -13.84 4.91 -7.55
N GLY A 13 -14.10 3.60 -7.73
CA GLY A 13 -14.82 3.06 -8.90
C GLY A 13 -14.06 3.09 -10.24
N GLY A 14 -12.89 3.75 -10.29
CA GLY A 14 -12.01 3.84 -11.45
C GLY A 14 -10.86 4.83 -11.18
N GLY A 15 -9.97 5.01 -12.16
CA GLY A 15 -8.88 5.98 -12.10
C GLY A 15 -7.48 5.35 -12.16
N ARG A 16 -6.48 6.11 -11.70
CA ARG A 16 -5.08 5.68 -11.73
C ARG A 16 -4.78 4.75 -10.57
N ARG A 17 -4.26 3.55 -10.87
CA ARG A 17 -3.92 2.55 -9.85
C ARG A 17 -2.45 2.71 -9.44
N LEU A 18 -2.19 2.70 -8.14
CA LEU A 18 -0.83 2.77 -7.60
C LEU A 18 0.03 1.57 -8.02
N PHE A 19 -0.59 0.40 -8.11
CA PHE A 19 0.04 -0.86 -8.47
C PHE A 19 -0.39 -1.29 -9.88
N GLU A 20 0.02 -0.51 -10.88
CA GLU A 20 -0.21 -0.80 -12.30
C GLU A 20 1.14 -0.93 -13.02
N ASN A 21 1.21 -1.80 -14.03
CA ASN A 21 2.41 -2.01 -14.85
C ASN A 21 3.67 -2.41 -14.05
N LEU A 22 3.52 -3.27 -13.04
CA LEU A 22 4.67 -3.82 -12.33
C LEU A 22 5.46 -4.77 -13.24
N ALA A 23 6.76 -4.52 -13.41
CA ALA A 23 7.65 -5.37 -14.19
C ALA A 23 8.24 -6.49 -13.30
N GLU A 24 8.45 -7.67 -13.87
CA GLU A 24 9.09 -8.79 -13.17
C GLU A 24 10.61 -8.58 -13.02
N PRO A 25 11.22 -9.03 -11.91
CA PRO A 25 10.61 -9.75 -10.78
C PRO A 25 9.86 -8.81 -9.81
N LEU A 26 8.69 -9.26 -9.34
CA LEU A 26 7.88 -8.47 -8.41
C LEU A 26 8.58 -8.35 -7.04
N PRO A 27 8.58 -7.15 -6.43
CA PRO A 27 9.19 -6.96 -5.12
C PRO A 27 8.35 -7.65 -4.03
N ARG A 28 9.04 -8.33 -3.11
CA ARG A 28 8.43 -8.93 -1.91
C ARG A 28 8.59 -7.97 -0.73
N PHE A 29 7.48 -7.75 -0.04
CA PHE A 29 7.44 -6.90 1.13
C PHE A 29 6.80 -7.63 2.31
N ARG A 30 7.24 -7.30 3.53
CA ARG A 30 6.63 -7.72 4.79
C ARG A 30 5.99 -6.50 5.46
N ILE A 31 4.86 -6.70 6.10
CA ILE A 31 4.24 -5.66 6.94
C ILE A 31 5.13 -5.47 8.18
N ASP A 32 5.58 -4.23 8.36
CA ASP A 32 6.36 -3.80 9.54
C ASP A 32 5.44 -3.21 10.60
N ARG A 33 4.48 -2.38 10.18
CA ARG A 33 3.57 -1.68 11.09
C ARG A 33 2.21 -1.44 10.44
N VAL A 34 1.17 -1.51 11.28
CA VAL A 34 -0.19 -1.08 10.96
C VAL A 34 -0.63 -0.07 12.00
N LEU A 35 -1.15 1.06 11.57
CA LEU A 35 -1.77 2.07 12.43
C LEU A 35 -3.18 2.35 11.91
N HIS A 36 -4.18 2.19 12.78
CA HIS A 36 -5.57 2.47 12.46
C HIS A 36 -5.94 3.89 12.91
N ASP A 37 -6.57 4.64 12.02
CA ASP A 37 -7.21 5.91 12.33
C ASP A 37 -8.64 5.93 11.78
N ALA A 38 -9.45 6.93 12.18
CA ALA A 38 -10.86 7.00 11.81
C ALA A 38 -11.12 7.28 10.31
N ARG A 39 -10.10 7.70 9.56
CA ARG A 39 -10.15 8.12 8.15
C ARG A 39 -9.28 7.24 7.24
N ALA A 40 -8.33 6.51 7.77
CA ALA A 40 -7.46 5.61 7.02
C ALA A 40 -6.85 4.50 7.89
N THR A 41 -6.32 3.48 7.23
CA THR A 41 -5.40 2.51 7.83
C THR A 41 -4.04 2.70 7.21
N HIS A 42 -3.07 3.13 8.02
CA HIS A 42 -1.70 3.34 7.60
C HIS A 42 -0.92 2.03 7.68
N LEU A 43 -0.39 1.59 6.54
CA LEU A 43 0.38 0.36 6.37
C LEU A 43 1.82 0.74 6.02
N ARG A 44 2.78 0.21 6.79
CA ARG A 44 4.19 0.34 6.50
C ARG A 44 4.76 -1.02 6.12
N TYR A 45 5.43 -1.05 4.98
CA TYR A 45 6.05 -2.23 4.41
C TYR A 45 7.57 -2.08 4.42
N VAL A 46 8.27 -3.18 4.64
CA VAL A 46 9.72 -3.29 4.52
C VAL A 46 10.07 -4.37 3.50
N ARG A 47 11.15 -4.19 2.74
CA ARG A 47 11.59 -5.21 1.76
C ARG A 47 11.98 -6.49 2.51
N ALA A 48 11.52 -7.64 2.01
CA ALA A 48 11.78 -8.96 2.57
C ALA A 48 13.03 -9.61 1.98
#